data_AF-A0A3Q2R337-F1
#
_entry.id   AF-A0A3Q2R337-F1
#
_cell.length_a   1.000
_cell.length_b   1.000
_cell.length_c   1.000
_cell.angle_alpha   90.00
_cell.angle_beta   90.00
_cell.angle_gamma   90.00
#
_symmetry.space_group_name_H-M   'P 1'
#
loop_
_entity.id
_entity.type
_entity.pdbx_description
1 polymer ?
#
loop_
_entity_poly.entity_id
_entity_poly.type
_entity_poly.pdbx_seq_one_letter_code
_entity_poly.pdbx_strand_id
1 'polypeptide(L)'
;AGKVVRHLSLFLFGSRFLDSEEHAGFLYVRATLQSLQGLPLPNQPYLFGLLVHRAEVPWAKAFPLRLMLRLGAEYRYPCPLYSVRFRKPLFGEIGHTIMRLLVDFRNHRYSLPLVPGLTVDLEAQKTLINILMKAINKSNEHVLAIGASFNETADSHLICVQTDDGQYQTQAISIHNQPRKGLMVQVTVETMVEIRRSLREMKDYTVTCGRLDQPEGRELVCLQWVEEVISPIDGRSMESVSSTKMFQKSEHKENGKIIRWTEQVFFLVRGHNPKKGVTDSAEQSRLTERIARAFCLALCPHLKLLKEDGMAKLGLRVTFDSHEGFVAGSNGQPLPAQYLNALDSVMIPVIHSRGHKRGEQPLVMELIFYILEDIT
;
A
#
# COMPACT_ATOMS: atom_id res chain seq x y z
N ALA A 1 2.53 -26.65 7.52
CA ALA A 1 3.76 -25.89 7.20
C ALA A 1 3.44 -24.89 6.10
N GLY A 2 3.98 -23.65 6.13
CA GLY A 2 3.83 -22.70 5.01
C GLY A 2 3.43 -21.25 5.33
N LYS A 3 3.36 -20.80 6.59
CA LYS A 3 3.03 -19.40 6.88
C LYS A 3 4.28 -18.51 6.77
N VAL A 4 4.43 -17.82 5.64
CA VAL A 4 5.47 -16.81 5.44
C VAL A 4 5.19 -15.61 6.35
N VAL A 5 6.19 -15.26 7.15
CA VAL A 5 6.15 -14.12 8.07
C VAL A 5 6.40 -12.83 7.27
N ARG A 6 5.64 -11.78 7.59
CA ARG A 6 5.71 -10.47 6.91
C ARG A 6 5.89 -9.33 7.93
N HIS A 7 6.15 -8.13 7.45
CA HIS A 7 6.11 -6.92 8.27
C HIS A 7 4.76 -6.81 9.00
N LEU A 8 4.80 -6.46 10.29
CA LEU A 8 3.67 -6.38 11.23
C LEU A 8 2.89 -7.68 11.43
N SER A 9 3.50 -8.83 11.10
CA SER A 9 2.89 -10.14 11.39
C SER A 9 3.26 -10.64 12.78
N LEU A 10 2.33 -11.33 13.43
CA LEU A 10 2.49 -11.92 14.75
C LEU A 10 2.69 -13.44 14.63
N PHE A 11 3.69 -13.95 15.34
CA PHE A 11 3.90 -15.38 15.59
C PHE A 11 3.77 -15.65 17.08
N LEU A 12 2.96 -16.64 17.44
CA LEU A 12 2.70 -17.00 18.84
C LEU A 12 3.40 -18.30 19.20
N PHE A 13 3.93 -18.37 20.42
CA PHE A 13 4.50 -19.59 20.97
C PHE A 13 3.38 -20.50 21.49
N GLY A 14 3.52 -21.81 21.28
CA GLY A 14 2.61 -22.81 21.83
C GLY A 14 2.92 -23.22 23.27
N SER A 15 4.10 -22.86 23.79
CA SER A 15 4.57 -23.19 25.13
C SER A 15 5.40 -22.05 25.71
N ARG A 16 5.83 -22.22 26.97
CA ARG A 16 6.74 -21.31 27.65
C ARG A 16 7.99 -21.04 26.79
N PHE A 17 8.39 -19.77 26.71
CA PHE A 17 9.53 -19.35 25.89
C PHE A 17 10.41 -18.36 26.67
N LEU A 18 11.75 -18.51 26.56
CA LEU A 18 12.73 -17.68 27.28
C LEU A 18 12.41 -17.55 28.78
N ASP A 19 12.14 -18.69 29.44
CA ASP A 19 11.91 -18.81 30.89
C ASP A 19 10.72 -18.01 31.45
N SER A 20 9.81 -17.52 30.61
CA SER A 20 8.59 -16.85 31.07
C SER A 20 7.36 -17.44 30.40
N GLU A 21 6.31 -17.65 31.18
CA GLU A 21 5.01 -17.93 30.59
C GLU A 21 4.46 -16.67 29.93
N GLU A 22 4.74 -15.47 30.44
CA GLU A 22 4.22 -14.20 29.91
C GLU A 22 4.71 -13.86 28.50
N HIS A 23 5.80 -14.48 28.03
CA HIS A 23 6.25 -14.33 26.66
C HIS A 23 5.33 -15.09 25.71
N ALA A 24 4.56 -14.36 24.90
CA ALA A 24 3.53 -14.96 24.06
C ALA A 24 3.94 -15.12 22.59
N GLY A 25 4.90 -14.34 22.10
CA GLY A 25 5.27 -14.41 20.69
C GLY A 25 6.26 -13.35 20.22
N PHE A 26 6.42 -13.30 18.90
CA PHE A 26 7.18 -12.28 18.19
C PHE A 26 6.28 -11.48 17.23
N LEU A 27 6.38 -10.16 17.30
CA LEU A 27 5.91 -9.24 16.27
C LEU A 27 7.08 -8.93 15.33
N TYR A 28 6.91 -9.21 14.04
CA TYR A 28 7.98 -9.00 13.07
C TYR A 28 7.90 -7.62 12.44
N VAL A 29 9.01 -6.90 12.45
CA VAL A 29 9.13 -5.54 11.89
C VAL A 29 10.26 -5.45 10.90
N ARG A 30 10.17 -4.48 9.99
CA ARG A 30 11.23 -4.11 9.06
C ARG A 30 11.89 -2.87 9.64
N ALA A 31 13.21 -2.80 9.59
CA ALA A 31 13.91 -1.57 9.95
C ALA A 31 13.62 -0.50 8.89
N THR A 32 13.32 0.71 9.35
CA THR A 32 13.05 1.87 8.50
C THR A 32 14.06 2.97 8.84
N LEU A 33 13.87 3.63 9.99
CA LEU A 33 14.66 4.79 10.42
C LEU A 33 15.69 4.46 11.52
N GLN A 34 15.69 3.23 12.03
CA GLN A 34 16.61 2.82 13.11
C GLN A 34 18.03 2.59 12.57
N SER A 35 19.04 2.86 13.41
CA SER A 35 20.43 2.56 13.06
C SER A 35 20.67 1.06 13.00
N LEU A 36 21.31 0.62 11.92
CA LEU A 36 21.77 -0.75 11.68
C LEU A 36 23.29 -0.90 11.82
N GLN A 37 23.97 0.15 12.27
CA GLN A 37 25.44 0.20 12.29
C GLN A 37 26.01 -0.86 13.24
N GLY A 38 26.95 -1.65 12.74
CA GLY A 38 27.66 -2.67 13.52
C GLY A 38 26.92 -4.00 13.69
N LEU A 39 25.76 -4.20 13.05
CA LEU A 39 25.04 -5.48 13.09
C LEU A 39 25.45 -6.40 11.93
N PRO A 40 25.77 -7.68 12.20
CA PRO A 40 25.96 -8.69 11.15
C PRO A 40 24.60 -9.10 10.58
N LEU A 41 24.19 -8.47 9.49
CA LEU A 41 22.86 -8.68 8.89
C LEU A 41 22.90 -9.77 7.80
N PRO A 42 21.86 -10.62 7.71
CA PRO A 42 21.72 -11.58 6.61
C PRO A 42 21.36 -10.88 5.29
N ASN A 43 21.44 -11.61 4.19
CA ASN A 43 20.98 -11.13 2.88
C ASN A 43 19.48 -10.82 2.90
N GLN A 44 19.07 -9.71 2.29
CA GLN A 44 17.67 -9.31 2.22
C GLN A 44 16.84 -10.30 1.38
N PRO A 45 15.56 -10.53 1.72
CA PRO A 45 14.77 -9.86 2.76
C PRO A 45 14.91 -10.48 4.16
N TYR A 46 15.03 -9.64 5.20
CA TYR A 46 15.02 -10.04 6.61
C TYR A 46 14.06 -9.21 7.44
N LEU A 47 13.72 -9.71 8.64
CA LEU A 47 12.81 -9.07 9.60
C LEU A 47 13.38 -9.18 11.02
N PHE A 48 13.07 -8.19 11.85
CA PHE A 48 13.39 -8.21 13.28
C PHE A 48 12.19 -8.73 14.08
N GLY A 49 12.41 -9.69 14.96
CA GLY A 49 11.38 -10.20 15.88
C GLY A 49 11.38 -9.42 17.20
N LEU A 50 10.29 -8.74 17.51
CA LEU A 50 10.08 -8.04 18.78
C LEU A 50 9.24 -8.89 19.72
N LEU A 51 9.76 -9.16 20.92
CA LEU A 51 9.10 -10.00 21.91
C LEU A 51 7.82 -9.33 22.45
N VAL A 52 6.70 -10.06 22.34
CA VAL A 52 5.36 -9.63 22.74
C VAL A 52 4.92 -10.37 23.99
N HIS A 53 4.36 -9.63 24.95
CA HIS A 53 3.80 -10.21 26.19
C HIS A 53 2.35 -10.67 25.99
N ARG A 54 1.89 -11.62 26.79
CA ARG A 54 0.55 -12.21 26.65
C ARG A 54 -0.57 -11.19 26.73
N ALA A 55 -0.45 -10.20 27.61
CA ALA A 55 -1.39 -9.09 27.73
C ALA A 55 -1.48 -8.22 26.45
N GLU A 56 -0.43 -8.17 25.63
CA GLU A 56 -0.34 -7.34 24.42
C GLU A 56 -0.86 -8.07 23.17
N VAL A 57 -1.09 -9.39 23.24
CA VAL A 57 -1.52 -10.22 22.12
C VAL A 57 -2.80 -9.72 21.44
N PRO A 58 -3.86 -9.29 22.16
CA PRO A 58 -5.07 -8.77 21.50
C PRO A 58 -4.77 -7.57 20.61
N TRP A 59 -3.89 -6.67 21.07
CA TRP A 59 -3.46 -5.51 20.28
C TRP A 59 -2.53 -5.89 19.14
N ALA A 60 -1.61 -6.85 19.35
CA ALA A 60 -0.74 -7.34 18.29
C ALA A 60 -1.52 -8.02 17.14
N LYS A 61 -2.64 -8.69 17.46
CA LYS A 61 -3.54 -9.30 16.47
C LYS A 61 -4.40 -8.27 15.75
N ALA A 62 -4.95 -7.31 16.48
CA ALA A 62 -5.89 -6.32 15.93
C ALA A 62 -5.19 -5.16 15.21
N PHE A 63 -4.18 -4.58 15.87
CA PHE A 63 -3.48 -3.35 15.48
C PHE A 63 -1.97 -3.47 15.76
N PRO A 64 -1.23 -4.28 14.99
CA PRO A 64 0.20 -4.49 15.22
C PRO A 64 1.00 -3.18 15.14
N LEU A 65 0.61 -2.23 14.28
CA LEU A 65 1.24 -0.91 14.18
C LEU A 65 1.13 -0.11 15.49
N ARG A 66 0.00 -0.23 16.20
CA ARG A 66 -0.21 0.45 17.50
C ARG A 66 0.76 -0.07 18.55
N LEU A 67 0.96 -1.39 18.60
CA LEU A 67 1.95 -1.99 19.50
C LEU A 67 3.38 -1.61 19.11
N MET A 68 3.70 -1.63 17.81
CA MET A 68 5.01 -1.23 17.29
C MET A 68 5.37 0.19 17.71
N LEU A 69 4.48 1.17 17.47
CA LEU A 69 4.73 2.57 17.83
C LEU A 69 4.77 2.77 19.34
N ARG A 70 3.96 2.04 20.12
CA ARG A 70 4.00 2.11 21.59
C ARG A 70 5.33 1.57 22.15
N LEU A 71 5.90 0.52 21.54
CA LEU A 71 7.27 0.07 21.84
C LEU A 71 8.30 1.14 21.47
N GLY A 72 8.08 1.85 20.36
CA GLY A 72 8.94 2.96 19.95
C GLY A 72 8.94 4.12 20.92
N ALA A 73 7.79 4.44 21.51
CA ALA A 73 7.64 5.44 22.55
C ALA A 73 8.43 5.09 23.82
N GLU A 74 8.48 3.80 24.16
CA GLU A 74 9.16 3.33 25.38
C GLU A 74 10.69 3.30 25.22
N TYR A 75 11.16 2.90 24.03
CA TYR A 75 12.57 2.56 23.83
C TYR A 75 13.25 3.39 22.76
N ARG A 76 12.73 3.38 21.52
CA ARG A 76 13.33 4.09 20.39
C ARG A 76 12.38 4.21 19.21
N TYR A 77 12.25 5.41 18.66
CA TYR A 77 11.46 5.66 17.46
C TYR A 77 12.05 4.98 16.20
N PRO A 78 11.20 4.47 15.28
CA PRO A 78 9.75 4.25 15.42
C PRO A 78 9.39 2.97 16.20
N CYS A 79 10.34 2.05 16.34
CA CYS A 79 10.32 0.93 17.28
C CYS A 79 11.75 0.43 17.57
N PRO A 80 12.00 -0.24 18.72
CA PRO A 80 13.28 -0.88 18.96
C PRO A 80 13.53 -2.02 17.96
N LEU A 81 14.80 -2.32 17.67
CA LEU A 81 15.22 -3.49 16.88
C LEU A 81 15.73 -4.64 17.75
N TYR A 82 15.53 -4.54 19.06
CA TYR A 82 15.93 -5.53 20.06
C TYR A 82 14.75 -5.88 20.96
N SER A 83 14.84 -7.05 21.60
CA SER A 83 13.82 -7.54 22.52
C SER A 83 14.30 -7.46 23.96
N VAL A 84 13.44 -6.98 24.86
CA VAL A 84 13.69 -6.94 26.31
C VAL A 84 12.80 -7.97 26.98
N ARG A 85 13.42 -8.92 27.71
CA ARG A 85 12.71 -9.93 28.51
C ARG A 85 12.21 -9.32 29.81
N PHE A 86 11.13 -9.86 30.37
CA PHE A 86 10.60 -9.49 31.70
C PHE A 86 10.27 -8.00 31.87
N ARG A 87 9.92 -7.30 30.78
CA ARG A 87 9.44 -5.91 30.86
C ARG A 87 7.98 -5.86 31.27
N LYS A 88 7.54 -4.71 31.81
CA LYS A 88 6.11 -4.44 32.03
C LYS A 88 5.38 -4.45 30.67
N PRO A 89 4.21 -5.09 30.55
CA PRO A 89 3.40 -5.02 29.34
C PRO A 89 2.90 -3.58 29.12
N LEU A 90 2.93 -3.11 27.87
CA LEU A 90 2.53 -1.74 27.51
C LEU A 90 1.02 -1.60 27.35
N PHE A 91 0.34 -2.72 27.16
CA PHE A 91 -1.11 -2.84 27.17
C PHE A 91 -1.52 -3.98 28.10
N GLY A 92 -2.51 -3.71 28.93
CA GLY A 92 -3.14 -4.68 29.82
C GLY A 92 -4.46 -5.18 29.26
N GLU A 93 -5.42 -5.38 30.15
CA GLU A 93 -6.79 -5.70 29.75
C GLU A 93 -7.40 -4.60 28.89
N ILE A 94 -8.25 -4.99 27.94
CA ILE A 94 -8.88 -4.03 27.04
C ILE A 94 -9.94 -3.27 27.81
N GLY A 95 -9.65 -2.03 28.21
CA GLY A 95 -10.62 -1.10 28.79
C GLY A 95 -11.69 -0.58 27.81
N HIS A 96 -12.32 0.54 28.15
CA HIS A 96 -13.27 1.25 27.29
C HIS A 96 -12.52 1.98 26.16
N THR A 97 -12.56 1.44 24.95
CA THR A 97 -11.93 2.04 23.77
C THR A 97 -12.90 2.06 22.60
N ILE A 98 -12.85 3.13 21.80
CA ILE A 98 -13.60 3.25 20.54
C ILE A 98 -13.32 2.08 19.59
N MET A 99 -12.14 1.46 19.70
CA MET A 99 -11.76 0.29 18.90
C MET A 99 -12.67 -0.92 19.11
N ARG A 100 -13.40 -1.01 20.24
CA ARG A 100 -14.40 -2.06 20.45
C ARG A 100 -15.57 -2.00 19.47
N LEU A 101 -15.83 -0.84 18.85
CA LEU A 101 -16.82 -0.70 17.78
C LEU A 101 -16.30 -1.20 16.43
N LEU A 102 -14.98 -1.29 16.29
CA LEU A 102 -14.29 -1.53 15.01
C LEU A 102 -13.64 -2.91 14.94
N VAL A 103 -13.41 -3.56 16.09
CA VAL A 103 -12.73 -4.86 16.21
C VAL A 103 -13.38 -5.76 17.25
N ASP A 104 -13.60 -7.03 16.89
CA ASP A 104 -13.99 -8.08 17.84
C ASP A 104 -12.76 -8.63 18.56
N PHE A 105 -12.41 -8.06 19.71
CA PHE A 105 -11.28 -8.53 20.51
C PHE A 105 -11.50 -9.89 21.19
N ARG A 106 -12.75 -10.36 21.31
CA ARG A 106 -13.05 -11.62 21.99
C ARG A 106 -12.85 -12.80 21.05
N ASN A 107 -13.57 -12.77 19.93
CA ASN A 107 -13.62 -13.89 18.99
C ASN A 107 -12.84 -13.62 17.69
N HIS A 108 -12.32 -12.40 17.50
CA HIS A 108 -11.55 -12.01 16.31
C HIS A 108 -12.32 -12.24 15.00
N ARG A 109 -13.66 -12.13 15.04
CA ARG A 109 -14.55 -12.35 13.88
C ARG A 109 -14.46 -11.26 12.83
N TYR A 110 -14.21 -10.03 13.26
CA TYR A 110 -13.99 -8.89 12.38
C TYR A 110 -12.89 -8.00 12.95
N SER A 111 -12.18 -7.33 12.06
CA SER A 111 -11.20 -6.32 12.38
C SER A 111 -11.21 -5.26 11.29
N LEU A 112 -10.64 -4.11 11.61
CA LEU A 112 -10.62 -2.95 10.74
C LEU A 112 -9.70 -3.24 9.53
N PRO A 113 -10.15 -2.97 8.29
CA PRO A 113 -9.39 -3.34 7.11
C PRO A 113 -8.10 -2.55 7.03
N LEU A 114 -6.97 -3.25 7.07
CA LEU A 114 -5.66 -2.66 6.78
C LEU A 114 -5.44 -2.67 5.26
N VAL A 115 -5.21 -1.50 4.69
CA VAL A 115 -4.87 -1.33 3.27
C VAL A 115 -3.41 -0.89 3.20
N PRO A 116 -2.49 -1.77 2.75
CA PRO A 116 -1.09 -1.40 2.58
C PRO A 116 -0.95 -0.16 1.69
N GLY A 117 -0.07 0.76 2.11
CA GLY A 117 0.16 2.03 1.39
C GLY A 117 -0.78 3.17 1.76
N LEU A 118 -1.89 2.92 2.48
CA LEU A 118 -2.74 3.99 3.00
C LEU A 118 -2.03 4.73 4.13
N THR A 119 -1.76 6.02 3.96
CA THR A 119 -1.16 6.87 4.99
C THR A 119 -2.10 8.03 5.35
N VAL A 120 -1.91 8.56 6.55
CA VAL A 120 -2.62 9.74 7.05
C VAL A 120 -1.57 10.74 7.52
N ASP A 121 -1.50 11.89 6.86
CA ASP A 121 -0.62 12.99 7.22
C ASP A 121 -1.44 14.11 7.85
N LEU A 122 -0.99 14.53 9.03
CA LEU A 122 -1.62 15.59 9.81
C LEU A 122 -0.72 16.82 9.77
N GLU A 123 -1.14 17.86 9.07
CA GLU A 123 -0.54 19.20 9.05
C GLU A 123 -1.44 20.18 9.81
N ALA A 124 -0.94 21.40 10.10
CA ALA A 124 -1.57 22.33 11.04
C ALA A 124 -3.06 22.65 10.75
N GLN A 125 -3.46 22.78 9.48
CA GLN A 125 -4.85 23.01 9.07
C GLN A 125 -5.29 22.05 7.95
N LYS A 126 -4.49 21.01 7.70
CA LYS A 126 -4.68 20.11 6.57
C LYS A 126 -4.42 18.68 7.00
N THR A 127 -5.42 17.84 6.85
CA THR A 127 -5.27 16.39 6.90
C THR A 127 -5.20 15.88 5.47
N LEU A 128 -4.13 15.18 5.12
CA LEU A 128 -4.01 14.44 3.87
C LEU A 128 -4.23 12.95 4.16
N ILE A 129 -5.16 12.32 3.45
CA ILE A 129 -5.41 10.89 3.54
C ILE A 129 -5.18 10.28 2.17
N ASN A 130 -4.15 9.46 2.05
CA ASN A 130 -3.83 8.73 0.82
C ASN A 130 -4.72 7.50 0.72
N ILE A 131 -5.82 7.58 -0.02
CA ILE A 131 -6.81 6.51 -0.12
C ILE A 131 -6.61 5.69 -1.38
N LEU A 132 -6.71 4.37 -1.21
CA LEU A 132 -6.66 3.40 -2.29
C LEU A 132 -8.03 2.77 -2.50
N MET A 133 -8.35 2.37 -3.74
CA MET A 133 -9.67 1.82 -4.10
C MET A 133 -10.15 0.67 -3.22
N LYS A 134 -9.23 -0.18 -2.78
CA LYS A 134 -9.52 -1.33 -1.92
C LYS A 134 -10.12 -0.93 -0.58
N ALA A 135 -9.80 0.27 -0.10
CA ALA A 135 -10.32 0.81 1.14
C ALA A 135 -11.83 1.06 1.06
N ILE A 136 -12.31 1.56 -0.08
CA ILE A 136 -13.73 1.81 -0.34
C ILE A 136 -14.49 0.49 -0.44
N ASN A 137 -13.94 -0.47 -1.19
CA ASN A 137 -14.57 -1.78 -1.40
C ASN A 137 -14.70 -2.59 -0.11
N LYS A 138 -13.92 -2.28 0.92
CA LYS A 138 -13.96 -2.94 2.24
C LYS A 138 -14.77 -2.16 3.28
N SER A 139 -15.36 -1.03 2.89
CA SER A 139 -16.13 -0.16 3.79
C SER A 139 -17.63 -0.27 3.56
N ASN A 140 -18.42 0.08 4.56
CA ASN A 140 -19.88 0.20 4.43
C ASN A 140 -20.23 1.56 3.78
N GLU A 141 -21.44 1.71 3.25
CA GLU A 141 -22.00 2.95 2.68
C GLU A 141 -22.11 4.13 3.68
N HIS A 142 -22.17 3.92 4.98
CA HIS A 142 -22.25 5.05 5.93
C HIS A 142 -20.95 5.33 6.67
N VAL A 143 -20.03 4.36 6.73
CA VAL A 143 -18.82 4.46 7.54
C VAL A 143 -17.60 3.98 6.76
N LEU A 144 -16.61 4.86 6.62
CA LEU A 144 -15.30 4.59 6.04
C LEU A 144 -14.26 4.46 7.16
N ALA A 145 -14.19 3.28 7.78
CA ALA A 145 -13.20 2.98 8.83
C ALA A 145 -12.06 2.13 8.24
N ILE A 146 -10.85 2.69 8.18
CA ILE A 146 -9.70 2.07 7.51
C ILE A 146 -8.44 2.26 8.35
N GLY A 147 -7.55 1.26 8.31
CA GLY A 147 -6.32 1.25 9.08
C GLY A 147 -5.20 1.84 8.24
N ALA A 148 -4.48 2.80 8.81
CA ALA A 148 -3.31 3.38 8.16
C ALA A 148 -2.06 2.51 8.35
N SER A 149 -1.19 2.56 7.34
CA SER A 149 0.16 2.03 7.35
C SER A 149 1.13 3.02 8.01
N PHE A 150 2.31 2.54 8.40
CA PHE A 150 3.37 3.41 8.91
C PHE A 150 3.82 4.38 7.80
N ASN A 151 3.83 5.69 8.09
CA ASN A 151 4.36 6.67 7.16
C ASN A 151 5.84 6.98 7.46
N GLU A 152 6.76 6.59 6.59
CA GLU A 152 8.19 6.83 6.75
C GLU A 152 8.59 8.29 6.52
N THR A 153 7.79 9.09 5.81
CA THR A 153 8.08 10.50 5.54
C THR A 153 7.61 11.43 6.65
N ALA A 154 6.82 10.94 7.60
CA ALA A 154 6.31 11.73 8.70
C ALA A 154 7.42 12.01 9.73
N ASP A 155 7.41 13.23 10.28
CA ASP A 155 8.31 13.66 11.35
C ASP A 155 7.90 13.10 12.73
N SER A 156 6.66 12.62 12.81
CA SER A 156 5.99 12.22 14.04
C SER A 156 4.86 11.23 13.76
N HIS A 157 4.57 10.38 14.75
CA HIS A 157 3.40 9.49 14.71
C HIS A 157 2.60 9.59 15.99
N LEU A 158 1.28 9.49 15.86
CA LEU A 158 0.39 9.37 17.00
C LEU A 158 0.54 7.98 17.64
N ILE A 159 0.62 7.96 18.96
CA ILE A 159 0.60 6.75 19.76
C ILE A 159 -0.61 6.75 20.68
N CYS A 160 -1.03 5.55 21.07
CA CYS A 160 -1.98 5.38 22.14
C CYS A 160 -1.29 4.75 23.35
N VAL A 161 -1.39 5.43 24.49
CA VAL A 161 -0.86 4.98 25.78
C VAL A 161 -2.03 4.53 26.64
N GLN A 162 -1.93 3.34 27.22
CA GLN A 162 -2.86 2.88 28.25
C GLN A 162 -2.27 3.24 29.61
N THR A 163 -3.03 3.96 30.43
CA THR A 163 -2.63 4.29 31.81
C THR A 163 -2.83 3.07 32.71
N ASP A 164 -2.26 3.11 33.91
CA ASP A 164 -2.40 2.04 34.90
C ASP A 164 -3.87 1.82 35.32
N ASP A 165 -4.71 2.87 35.24
CA ASP A 165 -6.16 2.80 35.46
C ASP A 165 -6.94 2.20 34.27
N GLY A 166 -6.24 1.74 33.22
CA GLY A 166 -6.83 1.16 32.02
C GLY A 166 -7.45 2.16 31.04
N GLN A 167 -7.28 3.46 31.27
CA GLN A 167 -7.72 4.53 30.38
C GLN A 167 -6.76 4.72 29.20
N TYR A 168 -7.26 5.25 28.08
CA TYR A 168 -6.45 5.46 26.88
C TYR A 168 -6.22 6.94 26.62
N GLN A 169 -4.97 7.31 26.39
CA GLN A 169 -4.56 8.65 26.02
C GLN A 169 -3.87 8.64 24.66
N THR A 170 -4.02 9.73 23.92
CA THR A 170 -3.27 9.95 22.68
C THR A 170 -2.06 10.82 23.00
N GLN A 171 -0.90 10.39 22.56
CA GLN A 171 0.33 11.18 22.57
C GLN A 171 0.94 11.13 21.17
N ALA A 172 1.98 11.91 20.89
CA ALA A 172 2.76 11.72 19.66
C ALA A 172 4.20 11.38 20.04
N ILE A 173 4.80 10.49 19.26
CA ILE A 173 6.23 10.28 19.26
C ILE A 173 6.79 11.04 18.06
N SER A 174 7.72 11.95 18.30
CA SER A 174 8.42 12.63 17.22
C SER A 174 9.90 12.71 17.54
N ILE A 175 10.67 13.19 16.58
CA ILE A 175 12.06 13.61 16.80
C ILE A 175 12.12 14.82 17.78
N HIS A 176 10.99 15.50 18.04
CA HIS A 176 10.89 16.78 18.78
C HIS A 176 9.72 16.89 19.81
N ASN A 177 9.17 15.78 20.34
CA ASN A 177 8.14 15.70 21.41
C ASN A 177 7.03 16.79 21.42
N GLN A 178 6.00 16.68 20.54
CA GLN A 178 4.77 17.51 20.65
C GLN A 178 3.49 16.65 20.74
N PRO A 179 2.53 16.98 21.62
CA PRO A 179 1.26 16.26 21.71
C PRO A 179 0.33 16.58 20.54
N ARG A 180 -0.32 15.55 19.98
CA ARG A 180 -1.33 15.68 18.92
C ARG A 180 -2.51 14.72 19.19
N LYS A 181 -3.70 15.03 18.66
CA LYS A 181 -4.93 14.24 18.87
C LYS A 181 -5.22 13.35 17.66
N GLY A 182 -5.88 12.21 17.90
CA GLY A 182 -6.37 11.33 16.84
C GLY A 182 -7.44 12.00 15.98
N LEU A 183 -7.54 11.57 14.72
CA LEU A 183 -8.45 12.15 13.75
C LEU A 183 -9.77 11.36 13.67
N MET A 184 -10.89 12.05 13.85
CA MET A 184 -12.23 11.55 13.50
C MET A 184 -12.92 12.64 12.69
N VAL A 185 -13.28 12.34 11.44
CA VAL A 185 -13.93 13.29 10.54
C VAL A 185 -15.39 12.87 10.37
N GLN A 186 -16.30 13.75 10.76
CA GLN A 186 -17.74 13.55 10.55
C GLN A 186 -18.18 14.40 9.34
N VAL A 187 -18.85 13.76 8.38
CA VAL A 187 -19.35 14.40 7.15
C VAL A 187 -20.85 14.09 6.98
N THR A 188 -21.55 14.86 6.15
CA THR A 188 -22.96 14.57 5.82
C THR A 188 -23.06 13.33 4.93
N VAL A 189 -24.26 12.77 4.84
CA VAL A 189 -24.52 11.61 3.97
C VAL A 189 -24.30 11.99 2.50
N GLU A 190 -24.70 13.19 2.07
CA GLU A 190 -24.45 13.64 0.70
C GLU A 190 -22.94 13.73 0.42
N THR A 191 -22.17 14.37 1.30
CA THR A 191 -20.71 14.46 1.16
C THR A 191 -20.06 13.08 1.10
N MET A 192 -20.54 12.10 1.88
CA MET A 192 -20.03 10.73 1.83
C MET A 192 -20.30 10.04 0.47
N VAL A 193 -21.47 10.26 -0.12
CA VAL A 193 -21.79 9.77 -1.47
C VAL A 193 -20.85 10.40 -2.50
N GLU A 194 -20.59 11.70 -2.39
CA GLU A 194 -19.67 12.39 -3.29
C GLU A 194 -18.23 11.91 -3.15
N ILE A 195 -17.74 11.74 -1.92
CA ILE A 195 -16.43 11.17 -1.62
C ILE A 195 -16.27 9.82 -2.33
N ARG A 196 -17.24 8.91 -2.17
CA ARG A 196 -17.17 7.59 -2.83
C ARG A 196 -17.26 7.68 -4.34
N ARG A 197 -18.05 8.59 -4.89
CA ARG A 197 -18.10 8.83 -6.34
C ARG A 197 -16.74 9.31 -6.86
N SER A 198 -16.19 10.38 -6.28
CA SER A 198 -14.90 10.95 -6.71
C SER A 198 -13.76 9.94 -6.61
N LEU A 199 -13.68 9.20 -5.51
CA LEU A 199 -12.64 8.19 -5.38
C LEU A 199 -12.85 7.00 -6.34
N ARG A 200 -14.10 6.60 -6.64
CA ARG A 200 -14.39 5.60 -7.69
C ARG A 200 -13.98 6.07 -9.08
N GLU A 201 -14.04 7.37 -9.33
CA GLU A 201 -13.55 8.03 -10.54
C GLU A 201 -12.03 8.31 -10.52
N MET A 202 -11.31 7.85 -9.49
CA MET A 202 -9.86 8.08 -9.32
C MET A 202 -9.50 9.56 -9.22
N LYS A 203 -10.37 10.34 -8.56
CA LYS A 203 -10.18 11.78 -8.34
C LYS A 203 -9.99 12.07 -6.85
N ASP A 204 -9.12 13.02 -6.60
CA ASP A 204 -8.96 13.62 -5.29
C ASP A 204 -10.25 14.34 -4.86
N TYR A 205 -10.51 14.38 -3.56
CA TYR A 205 -11.65 15.08 -3.00
C TYR A 205 -11.23 15.84 -1.74
N THR A 206 -11.69 17.08 -1.58
CA THR A 206 -11.40 17.88 -0.38
C THR A 206 -12.68 18.19 0.36
N VAL A 207 -12.68 17.86 1.65
CA VAL A 207 -13.74 18.23 2.59
C VAL A 207 -13.24 19.42 3.41
N THR A 208 -14.06 20.45 3.51
CA THR A 208 -13.82 21.55 4.45
C THR A 208 -14.55 21.25 5.75
N CYS A 209 -13.81 21.06 6.83
CA CYS A 209 -14.30 20.80 8.16
C CYS A 209 -14.17 22.06 9.04
N GLY A 210 -15.15 22.34 9.90
CA GLY A 210 -15.13 23.50 10.79
C GLY A 210 -16.54 24.03 11.09
N ARG A 211 -16.67 24.91 12.09
CA ARG A 211 -17.93 25.62 12.34
C ARG A 211 -18.19 26.59 11.19
N LEU A 212 -19.40 26.57 10.63
CA LEU A 212 -19.80 27.43 9.50
C LEU A 212 -19.60 28.92 9.80
N ASP A 213 -19.77 29.26 11.07
CA ASP A 213 -19.82 30.59 11.67
C ASP A 213 -18.44 31.14 12.11
N GLN A 214 -17.36 30.35 12.01
CA GLN A 214 -16.00 30.80 12.33
C GLN A 214 -14.98 30.39 11.25
N PRO A 215 -14.53 31.32 10.38
CA PRO A 215 -13.58 31.01 9.32
C PRO A 215 -12.16 30.68 9.81
N GLU A 216 -11.77 31.13 10.99
CA GLU A 216 -10.42 30.90 11.58
C GLU A 216 -10.19 29.46 12.07
N GLY A 217 -11.24 28.63 12.15
CA GLY A 217 -11.17 27.23 12.60
C GLY A 217 -11.43 26.20 11.51
N ARG A 218 -11.27 26.57 10.23
CA ARG A 218 -11.49 25.64 9.11
C ARG A 218 -10.28 24.73 8.91
N GLU A 219 -10.52 23.43 9.03
CA GLU A 219 -9.57 22.37 8.71
C GLU A 219 -9.92 21.76 7.36
N LEU A 220 -8.93 21.48 6.52
CA LEU A 220 -9.11 20.82 5.24
C LEU A 220 -8.77 19.34 5.37
N VAL A 221 -9.67 18.46 4.95
CA VAL A 221 -9.41 17.04 4.82
C VAL A 221 -9.35 16.70 3.33
N CYS A 222 -8.15 16.49 2.81
CA CYS A 222 -7.93 16.10 1.42
C CYS A 222 -7.76 14.59 1.34
N LEU A 223 -8.65 13.94 0.61
CA LEU A 223 -8.60 12.55 0.24
C LEU A 223 -7.86 12.49 -1.10
N GLN A 224 -6.60 12.10 -1.06
CA GLN A 224 -5.78 11.95 -2.26
C GLN A 224 -5.93 10.52 -2.75
N TRP A 225 -6.35 10.36 -4.00
CA TRP A 225 -6.40 9.04 -4.61
C TRP A 225 -4.97 8.61 -4.91
N VAL A 226 -4.57 7.48 -4.32
CA VAL A 226 -3.26 6.88 -4.55
C VAL A 226 -3.44 5.51 -5.18
N GLU A 227 -2.70 5.26 -6.26
CA GLU A 227 -2.71 3.98 -6.92
C GLU A 227 -2.00 2.92 -6.07
N GLU A 228 -2.63 1.76 -5.84
CA GLU A 228 -1.94 0.61 -5.23
C GLU A 228 -0.79 0.21 -6.14
N VAL A 229 0.43 0.46 -5.68
CA VAL A 229 1.66 0.03 -6.35
C VAL A 229 1.88 -1.46 -6.04
N ILE A 230 0.94 -2.29 -6.45
CA ILE A 230 1.02 -3.76 -6.40
C ILE A 230 0.80 -4.25 -7.81
N SER A 231 1.69 -5.14 -8.25
CA SER A 231 1.59 -5.78 -9.55
C SER A 231 0.27 -6.55 -9.63
N PRO A 232 -0.61 -6.23 -10.59
CA PRO A 232 -1.84 -6.98 -10.81
C PRO A 232 -1.57 -8.37 -11.42
N ILE A 233 -0.32 -8.66 -11.82
CA ILE A 233 0.08 -9.93 -12.43
C ILE A 233 0.33 -10.99 -11.35
N ASP A 234 1.11 -10.66 -10.32
CA ASP A 234 1.59 -11.63 -9.33
C ASP A 234 1.43 -11.16 -7.87
N GLY A 235 0.84 -9.99 -7.63
CA GLY A 235 0.64 -9.44 -6.29
C GLY A 235 1.92 -8.93 -5.62
N ARG A 236 3.03 -8.78 -6.36
CA ARG A 236 4.28 -8.22 -5.85
C ARG A 236 4.12 -6.75 -5.49
N SER A 237 4.63 -6.34 -4.31
CA SER A 237 4.71 -4.91 -3.96
C SER A 237 5.73 -4.20 -4.85
N MET A 238 5.35 -3.02 -5.33
CA MET A 238 6.13 -2.16 -6.21
C MET A 238 6.58 -0.86 -5.50
N GLU A 239 6.37 -0.77 -4.17
CA GLU A 239 6.76 0.39 -3.34
C GLU A 239 8.24 0.76 -3.47
N SER A 240 9.12 -0.22 -3.62
CA SER A 240 10.57 -0.03 -3.75
C SER A 240 11.07 -0.06 -5.20
N VAL A 241 10.16 -0.05 -6.19
CA VAL A 241 10.50 -0.16 -7.62
C VAL A 241 10.58 1.22 -8.24
N SER A 242 11.66 1.50 -8.98
CA SER A 242 11.82 2.76 -9.71
C SER A 242 10.68 2.92 -10.72
N SER A 243 10.02 4.08 -10.75
CA SER A 243 8.95 4.36 -11.71
C SER A 243 9.17 5.68 -12.44
N THR A 244 8.67 5.76 -13.66
CA THR A 244 8.65 7.00 -14.46
C THR A 244 7.21 7.27 -14.90
N LYS A 245 6.76 8.52 -14.70
CA LYS A 245 5.48 8.99 -15.20
C LYS A 245 5.66 9.58 -16.60
N MET A 246 4.90 9.08 -17.57
CA MET A 246 4.91 9.48 -18.97
C MET A 246 3.66 10.31 -19.25
N PHE A 247 3.80 11.58 -19.61
CA PHE A 247 2.67 12.49 -19.80
C PHE A 247 1.95 12.26 -21.15
N GLN A 248 1.46 11.05 -21.39
CA GLN A 248 0.81 10.70 -22.65
C GLN A 248 -0.33 9.70 -22.43
N LYS A 249 -1.55 10.19 -22.67
CA LYS A 249 -2.78 9.49 -22.39
C LYS A 249 -3.06 8.44 -23.47
N SER A 250 -2.75 7.17 -23.18
CA SER A 250 -3.17 6.04 -24.02
C SER A 250 -4.53 5.53 -23.55
N GLU A 251 -5.57 6.01 -24.20
CA GLU A 251 -6.97 5.68 -23.92
C GLU A 251 -7.65 5.15 -25.19
N HIS A 252 -8.30 3.99 -25.07
CA HIS A 252 -9.07 3.41 -26.17
C HIS A 252 -10.46 3.00 -25.66
N LYS A 253 -11.47 3.24 -26.49
CA LYS A 253 -12.88 3.00 -26.15
C LYS A 253 -13.42 1.92 -27.07
N GLU A 254 -14.14 0.96 -26.50
CA GLU A 254 -14.82 -0.10 -27.26
C GLU A 254 -15.96 -0.68 -26.40
N ASN A 255 -17.11 -0.98 -27.00
CA ASN A 255 -18.25 -1.65 -26.33
C ASN A 255 -18.73 -0.97 -25.03
N GLY A 256 -18.70 0.37 -24.96
CA GLY A 256 -19.09 1.13 -23.76
C GLY A 256 -18.10 1.01 -22.59
N LYS A 257 -16.89 0.50 -22.83
CA LYS A 257 -15.78 0.46 -21.87
C LYS A 257 -14.59 1.26 -22.39
N ILE A 258 -13.77 1.72 -21.46
CA ILE A 258 -12.55 2.45 -21.75
C ILE A 258 -11.37 1.70 -21.13
N ILE A 259 -10.35 1.36 -21.91
CA ILE A 259 -9.05 0.93 -21.38
C ILE A 259 -8.09 2.12 -21.34
N ARG A 260 -7.52 2.37 -20.16
CA ARG A 260 -6.61 3.50 -19.92
C ARG A 260 -5.32 3.01 -19.27
N TRP A 261 -4.19 3.35 -19.86
CA TRP A 261 -2.88 3.21 -19.21
C TRP A 261 -2.71 4.29 -18.14
N THR A 262 -2.16 3.93 -16.97
CA THR A 262 -1.99 4.85 -15.82
C THR A 262 -0.85 5.85 -15.98
N GLU A 263 -0.26 5.92 -17.17
CA GLU A 263 0.88 6.79 -17.48
C GLU A 263 2.13 6.47 -16.63
N GLN A 264 2.10 5.41 -15.82
CA GLN A 264 3.21 4.98 -14.99
C GLN A 264 3.85 3.70 -15.52
N VAL A 265 5.18 3.69 -15.57
CA VAL A 265 5.99 2.51 -15.88
C VAL A 265 6.86 2.19 -14.69
N PHE A 266 6.91 0.92 -14.31
CA PHE A 266 7.80 0.42 -13.26
C PHE A 266 8.98 -0.34 -13.85
N PHE A 267 10.19 -0.03 -13.41
CA PHE A 267 11.42 -0.71 -13.84
C PHE A 267 11.90 -1.69 -12.76
N LEU A 268 11.54 -2.96 -12.94
CA LEU A 268 11.85 -4.04 -11.99
C LEU A 268 13.33 -4.42 -11.97
N VAL A 269 14.01 -4.26 -13.10
CA VAL A 269 15.46 -4.40 -13.25
C VAL A 269 15.94 -3.23 -14.08
N ARG A 270 16.82 -2.41 -13.49
CA ARG A 270 17.51 -1.33 -14.20
C ARG A 270 18.97 -1.71 -14.32
N GLY A 271 19.45 -1.78 -15.54
CA GLY A 271 20.88 -1.87 -15.80
C GLY A 271 21.61 -0.70 -15.12
N HIS A 272 22.50 -0.99 -14.17
CA HIS A 272 23.28 0.03 -13.48
C HIS A 272 24.31 0.61 -14.47
N ASN A 273 24.00 1.75 -15.09
CA ASN A 273 25.03 2.55 -15.74
C ASN A 273 24.68 4.06 -15.75
N PRO A 274 25.27 4.86 -14.84
CA PRO A 274 24.98 6.29 -14.70
C PRO A 274 25.55 7.19 -15.83
N LYS A 275 25.92 6.62 -16.98
CA LYS A 275 26.63 7.31 -18.09
C LYS A 275 25.95 7.22 -19.46
N LYS A 276 24.68 6.83 -19.57
CA LYS A 276 23.95 6.81 -20.86
C LYS A 276 23.06 8.05 -21.01
N GLY A 277 23.25 8.78 -22.11
CA GLY A 277 22.74 10.12 -22.36
C GLY A 277 21.24 10.23 -22.71
N VAL A 278 20.81 11.46 -22.96
CA VAL A 278 19.43 11.92 -23.22
C VAL A 278 18.71 11.18 -24.35
N THR A 279 19.44 10.64 -25.32
CA THR A 279 18.90 9.93 -26.49
C THR A 279 18.34 8.54 -26.19
N ASP A 280 18.95 7.77 -25.27
CA ASP A 280 18.50 6.41 -24.89
C ASP A 280 17.17 6.48 -24.10
N SER A 281 16.96 7.57 -23.35
CA SER A 281 15.70 7.82 -22.62
C SER A 281 14.53 8.09 -23.56
N ALA A 282 14.75 8.79 -24.68
CA ALA A 282 13.68 9.14 -25.62
C ALA A 282 13.24 7.94 -26.48
N GLU A 283 14.20 7.09 -26.91
CA GLU A 283 13.90 5.83 -27.59
C GLU A 283 13.11 4.87 -26.68
N GLN A 284 13.49 4.77 -25.42
CA GLN A 284 12.80 3.95 -24.42
C GLN A 284 11.37 4.46 -24.16
N SER A 285 11.15 5.77 -24.07
CA SER A 285 9.80 6.34 -23.94
C SER A 285 8.91 6.00 -25.14
N ARG A 286 9.42 6.14 -26.37
CA ARG A 286 8.67 5.79 -27.60
C ARG A 286 8.34 4.29 -27.68
N LEU A 287 9.27 3.43 -27.28
CA LEU A 287 9.02 1.99 -27.24
C LEU A 287 7.93 1.65 -26.21
N THR A 288 8.03 2.23 -25.01
CA THR A 288 7.03 2.06 -23.95
C THR A 288 5.63 2.46 -24.43
N GLU A 289 5.52 3.61 -25.11
CA GLU A 289 4.26 4.09 -25.69
C GLU A 289 3.69 3.11 -26.73
N ARG A 290 4.53 2.61 -27.64
CA ARG A 290 4.12 1.61 -28.65
C ARG A 290 3.61 0.33 -28.01
N ILE A 291 4.25 -0.11 -26.93
CA ILE A 291 3.85 -1.29 -26.14
C ILE A 291 2.52 -1.04 -25.44
N ALA A 292 2.34 0.11 -24.78
CA ALA A 292 1.08 0.48 -24.14
C ALA A 292 -0.08 0.52 -25.15
N ARG A 293 0.15 1.12 -26.32
CA ARG A 293 -0.84 1.19 -27.40
C ARG A 293 -1.19 -0.19 -27.96
N ALA A 294 -0.18 -1.02 -28.23
CA ALA A 294 -0.37 -2.38 -28.71
C ALA A 294 -1.24 -3.23 -27.75
N PHE A 295 -0.95 -3.13 -26.45
CA PHE A 295 -1.71 -3.82 -25.41
C PHE A 295 -3.16 -3.36 -25.36
N CYS A 296 -3.41 -2.04 -25.38
CA CYS A 296 -4.78 -1.51 -25.40
C CYS A 296 -5.56 -1.99 -26.61
N LEU A 297 -4.99 -1.87 -27.82
CA LEU A 297 -5.66 -2.25 -29.06
C LEU A 297 -6.00 -3.74 -29.12
N ALA A 298 -5.09 -4.61 -28.66
CA ALA A 298 -5.32 -6.05 -28.61
C ALA A 298 -6.48 -6.44 -27.68
N LEU A 299 -6.68 -5.70 -26.59
CA LEU A 299 -7.73 -5.98 -25.61
C LEU A 299 -9.05 -5.24 -25.85
N CYS A 300 -9.08 -4.23 -26.73
CA CYS A 300 -10.31 -3.48 -27.08
C CYS A 300 -11.53 -4.39 -27.35
N PRO A 301 -11.43 -5.43 -28.21
CA PRO A 301 -12.59 -6.29 -28.49
C PRO A 301 -13.11 -7.06 -27.26
N HIS A 302 -12.29 -7.19 -26.22
CA HIS A 302 -12.53 -8.03 -25.06
C HIS A 302 -12.84 -7.25 -23.77
N LEU A 303 -12.88 -5.91 -23.81
CA LEU A 303 -13.01 -5.08 -22.59
C LEU A 303 -14.28 -5.37 -21.79
N LYS A 304 -15.39 -5.66 -22.48
CA LYS A 304 -16.66 -5.97 -21.83
C LYS A 304 -16.57 -7.27 -21.04
N LEU A 305 -16.07 -8.34 -21.66
CA LEU A 305 -15.88 -9.65 -21.02
C LEU A 305 -14.89 -9.57 -19.86
N LEU A 306 -13.75 -8.91 -20.06
CA LEU A 306 -12.76 -8.68 -19.00
C LEU A 306 -13.38 -7.96 -17.79
N LYS A 307 -14.23 -6.97 -18.03
CA LYS A 307 -14.91 -6.23 -16.96
C LYS A 307 -15.95 -7.10 -16.23
N GLU A 308 -16.72 -7.89 -16.97
CA GLU A 308 -17.72 -8.83 -16.44
C GLU A 308 -17.06 -9.94 -15.60
N ASP A 309 -15.87 -10.41 -16.00
CA ASP A 309 -15.03 -11.35 -15.25
C ASP A 309 -14.32 -10.71 -14.03
N GLY A 310 -14.57 -9.43 -13.75
CA GLY A 310 -13.97 -8.71 -12.62
C GLY A 310 -12.51 -8.28 -12.83
N MET A 311 -11.99 -8.32 -14.06
CA MET A 311 -10.62 -7.92 -14.42
C MET A 311 -10.56 -6.42 -14.75
N ALA A 312 -10.76 -5.57 -13.74
CA ALA A 312 -10.78 -4.11 -13.92
C ALA A 312 -9.39 -3.46 -13.89
N LYS A 313 -8.39 -4.10 -13.28
CA LYS A 313 -6.98 -3.66 -13.22
C LYS A 313 -6.11 -4.72 -13.91
N LEU A 314 -5.41 -4.34 -14.96
CA LEU A 314 -4.56 -5.22 -15.75
C LEU A 314 -3.11 -4.78 -15.60
N GLY A 315 -2.18 -5.72 -15.72
CA GLY A 315 -0.75 -5.42 -15.82
C GLY A 315 -0.13 -6.16 -16.95
N LEU A 316 0.89 -5.52 -17.52
CA LEU A 316 1.75 -6.07 -18.55
C LEU A 316 3.20 -5.92 -18.09
N ARG A 317 3.90 -7.03 -17.92
CA ARG A 317 5.33 -7.06 -17.66
C ARG A 317 6.05 -7.52 -18.91
N VAL A 318 6.98 -6.71 -19.40
CA VAL A 318 7.80 -7.00 -20.57
C VAL A 318 9.25 -7.18 -20.13
N THR A 319 9.85 -8.28 -20.56
CA THR A 319 11.24 -8.64 -20.29
C THR A 319 12.03 -8.51 -21.58
N PHE A 320 13.12 -7.74 -21.51
CA PHE A 320 14.13 -7.61 -22.56
C PHE A 320 15.45 -8.18 -22.02
N ASP A 321 15.63 -9.48 -22.18
CA ASP A 321 16.86 -10.22 -21.88
C ASP A 321 17.07 -11.33 -22.92
N SER A 322 17.82 -12.39 -22.59
CA SER A 322 18.00 -13.55 -23.48
C SER A 322 16.72 -14.35 -23.77
N HIS A 323 15.64 -14.09 -23.03
CA HIS A 323 14.30 -14.65 -23.17
C HIS A 323 13.28 -13.53 -23.31
N GLU A 324 13.35 -12.78 -24.42
CA GLU A 324 12.38 -11.72 -24.74
C GLU A 324 10.94 -12.26 -24.68
N GLY A 325 10.08 -11.54 -23.96
CA GLY A 325 8.70 -11.98 -23.76
C GLY A 325 7.89 -11.04 -22.90
N PHE A 326 6.61 -11.37 -22.75
CA PHE A 326 5.71 -10.62 -21.88
C PHE A 326 4.84 -11.55 -21.04
N VAL A 327 4.38 -11.02 -19.91
CA VAL A 327 3.37 -11.64 -19.07
C VAL A 327 2.27 -10.61 -18.84
N ALA A 328 1.01 -11.02 -19.02
CA ALA A 328 -0.14 -10.20 -18.73
C ALA A 328 -1.01 -10.85 -17.65
N GLY A 329 -1.55 -10.05 -16.74
CA GLY A 329 -2.32 -10.57 -15.61
C GLY A 329 -3.26 -9.56 -14.97
N SER A 330 -4.17 -10.09 -14.16
CA SER A 330 -5.13 -9.33 -13.36
C SER A 330 -5.39 -10.07 -12.04
N ASN A 331 -5.71 -9.33 -10.98
CA ASN A 331 -6.06 -9.88 -9.67
C ASN A 331 -5.01 -10.87 -9.08
N GLY A 332 -3.73 -10.73 -9.47
CA GLY A 332 -2.64 -11.62 -9.04
C GLY A 332 -2.62 -12.98 -9.75
N GLN A 333 -3.27 -13.08 -10.91
CA GLN A 333 -3.32 -14.27 -11.76
C GLN A 333 -3.01 -13.89 -13.22
N PRO A 334 -2.46 -14.81 -14.03
CA PRO A 334 -2.30 -14.59 -15.47
C PRO A 334 -3.66 -14.43 -16.15
N LEU A 335 -3.71 -13.66 -17.24
CA LEU A 335 -4.93 -13.56 -18.05
C LEU A 335 -5.29 -14.92 -18.67
N PRO A 336 -6.59 -15.22 -18.85
CA PRO A 336 -7.03 -16.40 -19.60
C PRO A 336 -6.36 -16.53 -20.97
N ALA A 337 -6.10 -17.77 -21.39
CA ALA A 337 -5.36 -18.09 -22.62
C ALA A 337 -5.94 -17.42 -23.88
N GLN A 338 -7.28 -17.26 -23.94
CA GLN A 338 -7.94 -16.59 -25.06
C GLN A 338 -7.45 -15.14 -25.28
N TYR A 339 -7.16 -14.42 -24.19
CA TYR A 339 -6.65 -13.04 -24.25
C TYR A 339 -5.14 -13.02 -24.49
N LEU A 340 -4.40 -13.98 -23.95
CA LEU A 340 -2.95 -14.12 -24.20
C LEU A 340 -2.66 -14.40 -25.68
N ASN A 341 -3.43 -15.27 -26.32
CA ASN A 341 -3.30 -15.56 -27.75
C ASN A 341 -3.56 -14.31 -28.62
N ALA A 342 -4.54 -13.48 -28.24
CA ALA A 342 -4.79 -12.22 -28.92
C ALA A 342 -3.61 -11.24 -28.76
N LEU A 343 -3.05 -11.19 -27.54
CA LEU A 343 -1.88 -10.35 -27.23
C LEU A 343 -0.62 -10.78 -27.99
N ASP A 344 -0.35 -12.07 -28.13
CA ASP A 344 0.87 -12.57 -28.80
C ASP A 344 1.02 -11.99 -30.22
N SER A 345 -0.07 -11.99 -30.98
CA SER A 345 -0.09 -11.51 -32.38
C SER A 345 0.28 -10.02 -32.52
N VAL A 346 0.03 -9.21 -31.49
CA VAL A 346 0.21 -7.75 -31.51
C VAL A 346 1.48 -7.33 -30.76
N MET A 347 1.81 -8.02 -29.66
CA MET A 347 2.88 -7.63 -28.74
C MET A 347 4.26 -8.10 -29.22
N ILE A 348 4.38 -9.33 -29.72
CA ILE A 348 5.66 -9.92 -30.12
C ILE A 348 6.40 -9.04 -31.16
N PRO A 349 5.75 -8.54 -32.23
CA PRO A 349 6.41 -7.67 -33.20
C PRO A 349 6.92 -6.35 -32.60
N VAL A 350 6.19 -5.81 -31.61
CA VAL A 350 6.55 -4.54 -30.97
C VAL A 350 7.72 -4.72 -30.02
N ILE A 351 7.76 -5.83 -29.27
CA ILE A 351 8.86 -6.17 -28.35
C ILE A 351 10.15 -6.38 -29.15
N HIS A 352 10.09 -7.20 -30.22
CA HIS A 352 11.25 -7.47 -31.08
C HIS A 352 11.75 -6.22 -31.83
N SER A 353 10.90 -5.19 -32.02
CA SER A 353 11.29 -3.96 -32.70
C SER A 353 12.31 -3.10 -31.94
N ARG A 354 12.57 -3.40 -30.66
CA ARG A 354 13.65 -2.76 -29.88
C ARG A 354 15.03 -3.08 -30.46
N GLY A 355 15.18 -4.28 -31.04
CA GLY A 355 16.44 -4.80 -31.55
C GLY A 355 17.44 -5.15 -30.45
N HIS A 356 18.20 -6.24 -30.63
CA HIS A 356 19.17 -6.68 -29.64
C HIS A 356 20.52 -5.96 -29.86
N LYS A 357 20.86 -4.96 -29.03
CA LYS A 357 22.20 -4.33 -29.09
C LYS A 357 23.19 -5.17 -28.27
N ARG A 358 24.32 -5.54 -28.89
CA ARG A 358 25.37 -6.34 -28.23
C ARG A 358 25.89 -5.61 -26.98
N GLY A 359 25.66 -6.17 -25.79
CA GLY A 359 26.04 -5.56 -24.50
C GLY A 359 24.93 -4.77 -23.78
N GLU A 360 23.68 -4.83 -24.24
CA GLU A 360 22.55 -4.28 -23.47
C GLU A 360 22.30 -5.06 -22.18
N GLN A 361 22.10 -4.33 -21.08
CA GLN A 361 21.74 -4.90 -19.79
C GLN A 361 20.25 -5.30 -19.79
N PRO A 362 19.86 -6.33 -19.01
CA PRO A 362 18.48 -6.78 -18.95
C PRO A 362 17.57 -5.65 -18.46
N LEU A 363 16.46 -5.43 -19.17
CA LEU A 363 15.43 -4.48 -18.77
C LEU A 363 14.13 -5.26 -18.53
N VAL A 364 13.57 -5.09 -17.34
CA VAL A 364 12.22 -5.58 -17.04
C VAL A 364 11.36 -4.39 -16.67
N MET A 365 10.28 -4.17 -17.42
CA MET A 365 9.35 -3.09 -17.17
C MET A 365 7.91 -3.58 -17.04
N GLU A 366 7.13 -2.90 -16.20
CA GLU A 366 5.72 -3.24 -15.97
C GLU A 366 4.84 -1.99 -16.11
N LEU A 367 3.75 -2.15 -16.86
CA LEU A 367 2.75 -1.13 -17.17
C LEU A 367 1.41 -1.56 -16.55
N ILE A 368 0.65 -0.59 -16.03
CA ILE A 368 -0.65 -0.84 -15.39
C ILE A 368 -1.78 -0.18 -16.18
N PHE A 369 -2.87 -0.91 -16.39
CA PHE A 369 -4.03 -0.46 -17.15
C PHE A 369 -5.32 -0.64 -16.35
N TYR A 370 -6.28 0.24 -16.56
CA TYR A 370 -7.61 0.16 -15.97
C TYR A 370 -8.69 0.07 -17.04
N ILE A 371 -9.69 -0.78 -16.81
CA ILE A 371 -10.94 -0.83 -17.57
C ILE A 371 -12.02 -0.06 -16.80
N LEU A 372 -12.50 1.01 -17.40
CA LEU A 372 -13.51 1.93 -16.87
C LEU A 372 -14.80 1.84 -17.69
N GLU A 373 -15.90 2.34 -17.14
CA GLU A 373 -17.15 2.55 -17.87
C GLU A 373 -17.03 3.79 -18.76
N ASP A 374 -17.58 3.72 -19.98
CA ASP A 374 -17.76 4.89 -20.83
C ASP A 374 -19.06 5.59 -20.44
N ILE A 375 -18.96 6.75 -19.79
CA ILE A 375 -20.11 7.52 -19.26
C ILE A 375 -20.60 8.56 -20.29
N THR A 376 -20.40 8.31 -21.59
CA THR A 376 -20.86 9.21 -22.67
C THR A 376 -22.11 8.71 -23.35
#